data_AF-A0A1S9AVJ1-F1
#
_entry.id   AF-A0A1S9AVJ1-F1
#
_cell.length_a   1.000
_cell.length_b   1.000
_cell.length_c   1.000
_cell.angle_alpha   90.00
_cell.angle_beta   90.00
_cell.angle_gamma   90.00
#
_symmetry.space_group_name_H-M   'P 1'
#
loop_
_entity.id
_entity.type
_entity.pdbx_description
1 polymer ?
#
loop_
_entity_poly.entity_id
_entity_poly.type
_entity_poly.pdbx_seq_one_letter_code
_entity_poly.pdbx_strand_id
1 'polypeptide(L)'
;MLAPACDGWLHAVASAAGLELPAFGLPVALPAFLDFTKQKGVENKSELKRLLRAIGAASPAAYRELADFVAGVMGLPSAHRP
;
A
#
# COMPACT_ATOMS: atom_id res chain seq x y z
N MET A 1 -0.75 -12.97 -0.42
CA MET A 1 0.03 -12.63 -1.64
C MET A 1 -0.81 -11.60 -2.36
N LEU A 2 -0.31 -10.38 -2.58
CA LEU A 2 -1.12 -9.35 -3.24
C LEU A 2 -1.35 -9.72 -4.71
N ALA A 3 -2.51 -9.34 -5.23
CA ALA A 3 -2.80 -9.51 -6.64
C ALA A 3 -1.87 -8.59 -7.47
N PRO A 4 -1.33 -9.03 -8.62
CA PRO A 4 -0.40 -8.28 -9.46
C PRO A 4 -0.85 -6.84 -9.80
N ALA A 5 -2.17 -6.62 -9.85
CA ALA A 5 -2.76 -5.30 -10.09
C ALA A 5 -2.68 -4.36 -8.87
N CYS A 6 -2.69 -4.88 -7.64
CA CYS A 6 -2.58 -4.08 -6.42
C CYS A 6 -1.17 -3.56 -6.17
N ASP A 7 -0.13 -4.31 -6.56
CA ASP A 7 1.26 -3.95 -6.30
C ASP A 7 1.71 -2.73 -7.11
N GLY A 8 1.43 -2.76 -8.42
CA GLY A 8 1.76 -1.65 -9.32
C GLY A 8 0.96 -0.39 -8.98
N TRP A 9 -0.28 -0.58 -8.55
CA TRP A 9 -1.12 0.51 -8.06
C TRP A 9 -0.55 1.14 -6.78
N LEU A 10 -0.16 0.33 -5.79
CA LEU A 10 0.44 0.80 -4.53
C LEU A 10 1.69 1.66 -4.78
N HIS A 11 2.57 1.23 -5.68
CA HIS A 11 3.77 1.96 -6.04
C HIS A 11 3.44 3.31 -6.72
N ALA A 12 2.52 3.29 -7.69
CA ALA A 12 2.09 4.49 -8.39
C ALA A 12 1.42 5.51 -7.45
N VAL A 13 0.56 5.05 -6.54
CA VAL A 13 -0.15 5.93 -5.60
C VAL A 13 0.74 6.46 -4.50
N ALA A 14 1.69 5.66 -3.99
CA ALA A 14 2.70 6.18 -3.08
C ALA A 14 3.48 7.33 -3.71
N SER A 15 3.93 7.16 -4.96
CA SER A 15 4.63 8.22 -5.69
C SER A 15 3.74 9.44 -5.95
N ALA A 16 2.48 9.24 -6.34
CA ALA A 16 1.54 10.32 -6.61
C ALA A 16 1.13 11.10 -5.36
N ALA A 17 1.07 10.43 -4.21
CA ALA A 17 0.81 11.04 -2.90
C ALA A 17 2.04 11.75 -2.30
N GLY A 18 3.18 11.77 -3.01
CA GLY A 18 4.44 12.31 -2.51
C GLY A 18 5.02 11.49 -1.34
N LEU A 19 4.61 10.23 -1.21
CA LEU A 19 5.09 9.33 -0.16
C LEU A 19 6.35 8.63 -0.64
N GLU A 20 7.46 8.96 0.02
CA GLU A 20 8.75 8.33 -0.23
C GLU A 20 8.74 6.90 0.30
N LEU A 21 8.70 5.90 -0.58
CA LEU A 21 8.78 4.47 -0.21
C LEU A 21 9.94 4.15 0.76
N PRO A 22 11.15 4.72 0.61
CA PRO A 22 12.25 4.51 1.56
C PRO A 22 11.93 4.94 2.99
N ALA A 23 11.08 5.97 3.19
CA ALA A 23 10.66 6.41 4.53
C ALA A 23 9.85 5.34 5.28
N PHE A 24 9.29 4.38 4.54
CA PHE A 24 8.56 3.23 5.09
C PHE A 24 9.41 1.96 5.16
N GLY A 25 10.69 2.02 4.75
CA GLY A 25 11.56 0.84 4.59
C GLY A 25 11.25 0.01 3.35
N LEU A 26 10.57 0.62 2.36
CA LEU A 26 10.16 -0.05 1.12
C LEU A 26 11.09 0.33 -0.03
N PRO A 27 11.36 -0.60 -0.96
CA PRO A 27 12.20 -0.33 -2.11
C PRO A 27 11.55 0.68 -3.06
N VAL A 28 12.32 1.67 -3.52
CA VAL A 28 11.85 2.71 -4.45
C VAL A 28 11.67 2.18 -5.88
N ALA A 29 12.49 1.21 -6.27
CA ALA A 29 12.45 0.65 -7.62
C ALA A 29 11.23 -0.27 -7.78
N LEU A 30 10.40 0.00 -8.78
CA LEU A 30 9.22 -0.81 -9.11
C LEU A 30 9.49 -2.32 -9.13
N PRO A 31 10.51 -2.85 -9.83
CA PRO A 31 10.75 -4.30 -9.84
C PRO A 31 11.08 -4.86 -8.45
N ALA A 32 11.81 -4.11 -7.61
CA ALA A 32 12.12 -4.53 -6.25
C ALA A 32 10.90 -4.43 -5.32
N PHE A 33 10.01 -3.48 -5.57
CA PHE A 33 8.72 -3.37 -4.86
C PHE A 33 7.79 -4.52 -5.22
N LEU A 34 7.68 -4.86 -6.50
CA LEU A 34 6.91 -6.02 -6.96
C LEU A 34 7.46 -7.34 -6.40
N ASP A 35 8.78 -7.47 -6.28
CA ASP A 35 9.39 -8.65 -5.64
C ASP A 35 9.07 -8.70 -4.14
N PHE A 36 9.13 -7.54 -3.47
CA PHE A 36 8.74 -7.41 -2.06
C PHE A 36 7.28 -7.82 -1.82
N THR A 37 6.34 -7.38 -2.66
CA THR A 37 4.91 -7.69 -2.51
C THR A 37 4.54 -9.13 -2.89
N LYS A 38 5.42 -9.84 -3.62
CA LYS A 38 5.29 -11.27 -3.90
C LYS A 38 5.70 -12.15 -2.73
N GLN A 39 6.40 -11.61 -1.71
CA GLN A 39 6.81 -12.39 -0.54
C GLN A 39 5.59 -12.89 0.23
N LYS A 40 5.63 -14.16 0.68
CA LYS A 40 4.59 -14.72 1.57
C LYS A 40 4.52 -13.89 2.86
N GLY A 41 3.30 -13.45 3.22
CA GLY A 41 3.06 -12.69 4.45
C GLY A 41 3.42 -11.21 4.38
N VAL A 42 3.71 -10.64 3.19
CA VAL A 42 3.97 -9.20 3.05
C VAL A 42 2.82 -8.31 3.56
N GLU A 43 1.58 -8.78 3.41
CA GLU A 43 0.36 -8.15 3.93
C GLU A 43 0.39 -7.97 5.47
N ASN A 44 1.19 -8.78 6.17
CA ASN A 44 1.39 -8.67 7.60
C ASN A 44 2.57 -7.76 7.99
N LYS A 45 3.42 -7.37 7.05
CA LYS A 45 4.56 -6.51 7.35
C LYS A 45 4.13 -5.10 7.73
N SER A 46 4.76 -4.58 8.78
CA SER A 46 4.48 -3.26 9.34
C SER A 46 4.78 -2.13 8.35
N GLU A 47 5.76 -2.32 7.47
CA GLU A 47 6.11 -1.40 6.37
C GLU A 47 4.90 -1.16 5.44
N LEU A 48 4.27 -2.24 4.98
CA LEU A 48 3.14 -2.16 4.04
C LEU A 48 1.90 -1.56 4.71
N LYS A 49 1.61 -1.95 5.96
CA LYS A 49 0.51 -1.38 6.75
C LYS A 49 0.69 0.12 6.98
N ARG A 50 1.92 0.57 7.23
CA ARG A 50 2.22 2.01 7.38
C ARG A 50 2.06 2.76 6.07
N LEU A 51 2.50 2.19 4.94
CA LEU A 51 2.30 2.78 3.63
C LEU A 51 0.81 2.95 3.31
N LEU A 52 -0.01 1.91 3.53
CA LEU A 52 -1.46 1.97 3.30
C LEU A 52 -2.17 3.02 4.14
N ARG A 53 -1.77 3.16 5.41
CA ARG A 53 -2.29 4.23 6.28
C ARG A 53 -1.89 5.62 5.77
N ALA A 54 -0.63 5.77 5.34
CA ALA A 54 -0.15 7.03 4.79
C ALA A 54 -0.87 7.38 3.48
N ILE A 55 -1.09 6.42 2.58
CA ILE A 55 -1.87 6.59 1.36
C ILE A 55 -3.31 7.00 1.68
N GLY A 56 -3.95 6.34 2.65
CA GLY A 56 -5.30 6.71 3.11
C GLY A 56 -5.38 8.12 3.70
N ALA A 57 -4.32 8.56 4.38
CA ALA A 57 -4.23 9.89 4.97
C ALA A 57 -3.89 10.98 3.95
N ALA A 58 -3.10 10.68 2.92
CA ALA A 58 -2.61 11.62 1.92
C ALA A 58 -3.60 11.89 0.76
N SER A 59 -4.90 11.64 0.98
CA SER A 59 -6.00 11.79 0.00
C SER A 59 -5.82 12.89 -1.05
N PRO A 60 -6.26 12.63 -2.29
CA PRO A 60 -7.67 12.89 -2.59
C PRO A 60 -8.58 11.67 -2.42
N ALA A 61 -9.89 11.92 -2.23
CA ALA A 61 -10.91 10.94 -1.85
C ALA A 61 -10.98 9.67 -2.73
N ALA A 62 -10.57 9.76 -4.00
CA ALA A 62 -10.50 8.61 -4.91
C ALA A 62 -9.50 7.53 -4.46
N TYR A 63 -8.43 7.89 -3.76
CA TYR A 63 -7.45 6.93 -3.24
C TYR A 63 -7.91 6.26 -1.94
N ARG A 64 -8.91 6.83 -1.26
CA ARG A 64 -9.46 6.30 -0.01
C ARG A 64 -10.33 5.07 -0.25
N GLU A 65 -11.21 5.11 -1.27
CA GLU A 65 -12.02 3.95 -1.69
C GLU A 65 -11.14 2.77 -2.10
N LEU A 66 -10.05 3.06 -2.84
CA LEU A 66 -9.15 2.01 -3.28
C LEU A 66 -8.25 1.48 -2.16
N ALA A 67 -7.82 2.34 -1.23
CA ALA A 67 -7.10 1.89 -0.04
C ALA A 67 -7.98 0.99 0.84
N ASP A 68 -9.29 1.28 0.97
CA ASP A 68 -10.24 0.44 1.70
C ASP A 68 -10.46 -0.90 0.99
N PHE A 69 -10.59 -0.89 -0.34
CA PHE A 69 -10.65 -2.12 -1.14
C PHE A 69 -9.43 -3.01 -0.93
N VAL A 70 -8.21 -2.44 -1.02
CA VAL A 70 -6.95 -3.18 -0.81
C VAL A 70 -6.84 -3.66 0.64
N ALA A 71 -7.28 -2.87 1.62
CA ALA A 71 -7.34 -3.29 3.02
C ALA A 71 -8.30 -4.47 3.22
N GLY A 72 -9.48 -4.46 2.57
CA GLY A 72 -10.45 -5.54 2.59
C GLY A 72 -9.93 -6.83 1.95
N VAL A 73 -9.23 -6.74 0.82
CA VAL A 73 -8.55 -7.89 0.19
C VAL A 73 -7.45 -8.47 1.10
N MET A 74 -6.80 -7.64 1.91
CA MET A 74 -5.75 -8.07 2.84
C MET A 74 -6.24 -8.40 4.27
N GLY A 75 -7.54 -8.34 4.53
CA GLY A 75 -8.10 -8.59 5.87
C GLY A 75 -7.63 -7.62 6.95
N LEU A 76 -7.23 -6.41 6.57
CA LEU A 76 -6.79 -5.37 7.51
C LEU A 76 -8.00 -4.57 7.98
N PRO A 77 -8.04 -4.12 9.26
CA PRO A 77 -9.08 -3.21 9.70
C PRO A 77 -8.95 -1.91 8.91
N SER A 78 -9.98 -1.60 8.12
CA SER A 78 -10.15 -0.34 7.43
C SER A 78 -9.86 0.82 8.39
N ALA A 79 -9.17 1.86 7.93
CA ALA A 79 -8.82 3.02 8.76
C ALA A 79 -10.04 3.88 9.17
N HIS A 80 -11.26 3.35 9.00
CA HIS A 80 -12.52 4.01 9.23
C HIS A 80 -13.36 3.21 10.23
N ARG A 81 -13.11 3.44 11.52
CA ARG A 81 -14.18 3.28 12.52
C ARG A 81 -14.73 4.69 12.75
N PRO A 82 -16.06 4.90 12.69
CA PRO A 82 -16.66 6.16 13.14
C PRO A 82 -16.33 6.43 14.61
#